data_AF-I3SL04-F1
#
_entry.id   AF-I3SL04-F1
#
_cell.length_a   1.000
_cell.length_b   1.000
_cell.length_c   1.000
_cell.angle_alpha   90.00
_cell.angle_beta   90.00
_cell.angle_gamma   90.00
#
_symmetry.space_group_name_H-M   'P 1'
#
loop_
_entity.id
_entity.type
_entity.pdbx_description
1 polymer ?
#
loop_
_entity_poly.entity_id
_entity_poly.type
_entity_poly.pdbx_seq_one_letter_code
_entity_poly.pdbx_strand_id
1 'polypeptide(L)'
;MWVDVPPIPEALVVNIGDFLQFISNDKFKSAQHRVLSNFVGPRVFIACFFSTRHHPTTRIYGPIKELLSEDNPAKYRETSISDLHVHYTQKCSSGTFFLLHIRI
;
A
#
# COMPACT_ATOMS: atom_id res chain seq x y z
N MET A 1 -2.55 -1.30 -18.35
CA MET A 1 -1.71 -0.29 -19.04
C MET A 1 -0.70 0.25 -18.04
N TRP A 2 0.57 0.36 -18.42
CA TRP A 2 1.61 1.01 -17.59
C TRP A 2 1.79 2.46 -18.06
N VAL A 3 2.14 3.36 -17.14
CA VAL A 3 2.38 4.78 -17.42
C VAL A 3 3.74 5.16 -16.85
N ASP A 4 4.56 5.85 -17.65
CA ASP A 4 5.86 6.33 -17.22
C ASP A 4 5.72 7.58 -16.35
N VAL A 5 6.50 7.63 -15.27
CA VAL A 5 6.59 8.79 -14.37
C VAL A 5 7.95 9.45 -14.61
N PRO A 6 8.01 10.55 -15.38
CA PRO A 6 9.27 11.23 -15.66
C PRO A 6 9.82 11.88 -14.38
N PRO A 7 11.13 11.80 -14.12
CA PRO A 7 11.73 12.49 -12.99
C PRO A 7 11.66 14.00 -13.21
N ILE A 8 11.18 14.73 -12.21
CA ILE A 8 11.20 16.19 -12.17
C ILE A 8 12.26 16.59 -11.13
N PRO A 9 13.25 17.44 -11.50
CA PRO A 9 14.24 17.94 -10.54
C PRO A 9 13.55 18.53 -9.32
N GLU A 10 14.11 18.26 -8.13
CA GLU A 10 13.63 18.77 -6.83
C GLU A 10 12.22 18.32 -6.41
N ALA A 11 11.57 17.43 -7.18
CA ALA A 11 10.28 16.87 -6.82
C ALA A 11 10.41 15.50 -6.14
N LEU A 12 9.43 15.19 -5.28
CA LEU A 12 9.25 13.87 -4.70
C LEU A 12 8.06 13.17 -5.35
N VAL A 13 8.24 11.89 -5.69
CA VAL A 13 7.12 11.02 -6.05
C VAL A 13 6.55 10.45 -4.75
N VAL A 14 5.26 10.70 -4.50
CA VAL A 14 4.53 10.16 -3.35
C VAL A 14 3.48 9.18 -3.85
N ASN A 15 3.47 7.98 -3.27
CA ASN A 15 2.49 6.95 -3.60
C ASN A 15 1.78 6.45 -2.33
N ILE A 16 0.55 5.99 -2.53
CA ILE A 16 -0.26 5.37 -1.48
C ILE A 16 0.12 3.90 -1.35
N GLY A 17 0.22 3.41 -0.10
CA GLY A 17 0.42 1.99 0.21
C GLY A 17 -0.87 1.28 0.62
N ASP A 18 -0.86 -0.06 0.62
CA ASP A 18 -2.06 -0.88 0.88
C ASP A 18 -2.68 -0.59 2.26
N PHE A 19 -1.88 -0.25 3.29
CA PHE A 19 -2.41 0.11 4.60
C PHE A 19 -3.34 1.32 4.55
N LEU A 20 -2.99 2.36 3.79
CA LEU A 20 -3.84 3.55 3.67
C LEU A 20 -5.08 3.25 2.79
N GLN A 21 -4.96 2.43 1.75
CA GLN A 21 -6.13 1.95 0.99
C GLN A 21 -7.10 1.17 1.89
N PHE A 22 -6.57 0.31 2.76
CA PHE A 22 -7.34 -0.49 3.72
C PHE A 22 -8.13 0.39 4.69
N ILE A 23 -7.46 1.24 5.48
CA ILE A 23 -8.13 2.06 6.48
C ILE A 23 -9.05 3.12 5.85
N SER A 24 -8.79 3.53 4.61
CA SER A 24 -9.63 4.49 3.89
C SER A 24 -10.85 3.86 3.19
N ASN A 25 -11.09 2.56 3.36
CA ASN A 25 -12.17 1.82 2.71
C ASN A 25 -12.20 1.99 1.18
N ASP A 26 -11.04 1.83 0.54
CA ASP A 26 -10.85 2.01 -0.91
C ASP A 26 -10.99 3.46 -1.42
N LYS A 27 -11.10 4.49 -0.55
CA LYS A 27 -11.12 5.90 -0.95
C LYS A 27 -9.78 6.33 -1.56
N PHE A 28 -8.67 5.83 -1.02
CA PHE A 28 -7.36 5.92 -1.66
C PHE A 28 -6.97 4.57 -2.26
N LYS A 29 -6.23 4.58 -3.38
CA LYS A 29 -5.81 3.38 -4.10
C LYS A 29 -4.29 3.25 -4.09
N SER A 30 -3.82 2.09 -3.63
CA SER A 30 -2.44 1.65 -3.72
C SER A 30 -2.15 1.19 -5.14
N ALA A 31 -1.36 1.97 -5.86
CA ALA A 31 -0.99 1.69 -7.23
C ALA A 31 0.18 0.71 -7.30
N GLN A 32 0.09 -0.26 -8.21
CA GLN A 32 1.26 -1.05 -8.59
C GLN A 32 2.27 -0.14 -9.31
N HIS A 33 3.53 -0.23 -8.90
CA HIS A 33 4.63 0.47 -9.53
C HIS A 33 5.80 -0.50 -9.71
N ARG A 34 6.61 -0.26 -10.74
CA ARG A 34 7.82 -1.03 -11.03
C ARG A 34 8.90 -0.09 -11.51
N VAL A 35 10.16 -0.44 -11.26
CA VAL A 35 11.31 0.25 -11.85
C VAL A 35 11.83 -0.63 -12.97
N LEU A 36 11.94 -0.07 -14.17
CA LEU A 36 12.56 -0.74 -15.30
C LEU A 36 14.08 -0.54 -15.22
N SER A 37 14.84 -1.61 -15.43
CA SER A 37 16.27 -1.50 -15.69
C SER A 37 16.48 -0.88 -17.08
N ASN A 38 17.50 -0.06 -17.22
CA ASN A 38 17.94 0.46 -18.51
C ASN A 38 19.44 0.20 -18.69
N PHE A 39 19.90 0.27 -19.94
CA PHE A 39 21.33 0.10 -20.27
C PHE A 39 22.12 1.41 -20.19
N VAL A 40 21.47 2.51 -19.81
CA VAL A 40 22.03 3.87 -19.84
C VAL A 40 22.42 4.28 -18.41
N GLY A 41 23.51 3.67 -17.93
CA GLY A 41 24.12 4.02 -16.65
C GLY A 41 23.29 3.71 -15.39
N PRO A 42 23.88 3.87 -14.19
CA PRO A 42 23.17 3.62 -12.94
C PRO A 42 22.12 4.70 -12.68
N ARG A 43 20.92 4.28 -12.27
CA ARG A 43 19.88 5.15 -11.71
C ARG A 43 19.77 4.90 -10.21
N VAL A 44 19.92 5.94 -9.41
CA VAL A 44 19.78 5.88 -7.95
C VAL A 44 18.45 6.50 -7.53
N PHE A 45 17.78 5.88 -6.57
CA PHE A 45 16.62 6.44 -5.89
C PHE A 45 16.69 6.10 -4.40
N ILE A 46 16.04 6.92 -3.57
CA ILE A 46 15.88 6.67 -2.15
C ILE A 46 14.39 6.58 -1.88
N ALA A 47 13.95 5.48 -1.27
CA ALA A 47 12.57 5.29 -0.85
C ALA A 47 12.46 5.53 0.66
N CYS A 48 11.49 6.35 1.07
CA CYS A 48 11.14 6.56 2.46
C CYS A 48 9.72 6.03 2.70
N PHE A 49 9.53 5.22 3.74
CA PHE A 49 8.25 4.59 4.04
C PHE A 49 7.74 5.06 5.41
N PHE A 50 6.60 5.75 5.41
CA PHE A 50 5.84 5.99 6.63
C PHE A 50 5.00 4.75 6.94
N SER A 51 5.44 3.96 7.91
CA SER A 51 4.82 2.66 8.21
C SER A 51 4.81 2.37 9.70
N THR A 52 3.75 1.70 10.14
CA THR A 52 3.61 1.13 11.48
C THR A 52 4.36 -0.20 11.65
N ARG A 53 4.99 -0.73 10.59
CA ARG A 53 5.68 -2.04 10.59
C ARG A 53 6.70 -2.20 11.72
N HIS A 54 7.42 -1.13 12.06
CA HIS A 54 8.48 -1.18 13.08
C HIS A 54 7.98 -0.86 14.49
N HIS A 55 6.69 -0.60 14.65
CA HIS A 55 6.09 -0.31 15.94
C HIS A 55 5.15 -1.45 16.32
N PRO A 56 5.61 -2.45 17.10
CA PRO A 56 4.74 -3.54 17.53
C PRO A 56 3.56 -2.98 18.32
N THR A 57 2.35 -3.35 17.93
CA THR A 57 1.10 -2.95 18.60
C THR A 57 0.13 -4.12 18.58
N THR A 58 -0.64 -4.30 19.64
CA THR A 58 -1.80 -5.21 19.67
C THR A 58 -3.07 -4.59 19.09
N ARG A 59 -2.99 -3.35 18.58
CA ARG A 59 -4.13 -2.62 18.03
C ARG A 59 -4.62 -3.32 16.77
N ILE A 60 -5.93 -3.52 16.75
CA ILE A 60 -6.68 -3.95 15.57
C ILE A 60 -7.04 -2.71 14.74
N TYR A 61 -6.82 -2.81 13.44
CA TYR A 61 -7.15 -1.77 12.47
C TYR A 61 -8.26 -2.27 11.56
N GLY A 62 -9.03 -1.33 11.04
CA GLY A 62 -10.13 -1.55 10.11
C GLY A 62 -10.41 -0.29 9.30
N PRO A 63 -11.38 -0.33 8.38
CA PRO A 63 -11.91 0.87 7.75
C PRO A 63 -12.28 1.95 8.79
N ILE A 64 -11.88 3.19 8.54
CA ILE A 64 -12.24 4.35 9.35
C ILE A 64 -13.76 4.49 9.34
N LYS A 65 -14.39 4.47 10.53
CA LYS A 65 -15.84 4.38 10.69
C LYS A 65 -16.58 5.55 10.05
N GLU A 66 -15.97 6.73 10.10
CA GLU A 66 -16.47 7.98 9.52
C GLU A 66 -16.47 7.99 7.98
N LEU A 67 -15.79 7.02 7.34
CA LEU A 67 -15.82 6.84 5.88
C LEU A 67 -16.85 5.79 5.43
N LEU A 68 -17.58 5.17 6.38
CA LEU A 68 -18.58 4.16 6.10
C LEU A 68 -19.98 4.78 6.00
N SER A 69 -20.81 4.20 5.14
CA SER A 69 -22.23 4.54 4.98
C SER A 69 -22.99 3.33 4.47
N GLU A 70 -24.33 3.42 4.38
CA GLU A 70 -25.14 2.37 3.75
C GLU A 70 -24.70 2.10 2.29
N ASP A 71 -24.36 3.16 1.54
CA ASP A 71 -23.86 3.07 0.16
C ASP A 71 -22.36 2.73 0.05
N ASN A 72 -21.62 2.80 1.16
CA ASN A 72 -20.20 2.46 1.22
C ASN A 72 -19.89 1.62 2.47
N PRO A 73 -20.37 0.37 2.53
CA PRO A 73 -20.12 -0.51 3.66
C PRO A 73 -18.63 -0.87 3.75
N ALA A 74 -18.23 -1.43 4.90
CA ALA A 74 -16.86 -1.91 5.08
C ALA A 74 -16.50 -2.95 4.02
N LYS A 75 -15.43 -2.71 3.27
CA LYS A 75 -14.90 -3.64 2.24
C LYS A 75 -13.84 -4.58 2.80
N TYR A 76 -13.38 -4.33 4.02
CA TYR A 76 -12.27 -5.05 4.63
C TYR A 76 -12.59 -5.43 6.06
N ARG A 77 -12.15 -6.63 6.46
CA ARG A 77 -12.19 -7.14 7.82
C ARG A 77 -11.14 -6.45 8.67
N GLU A 78 -11.41 -6.35 9.96
CA GLU A 78 -10.45 -5.85 10.92
C GLU A 78 -9.29 -6.83 11.12
N THR A 79 -8.06 -6.33 11.27
CA THR A 79 -6.86 -7.17 11.43
C THR A 79 -5.71 -6.40 12.13
N SER A 80 -4.71 -7.12 12.63
CA SER A 80 -3.53 -6.53 13.28
C SER A 80 -2.46 -6.13 12.26
N ILE A 81 -1.59 -5.15 12.60
CA ILE A 81 -0.43 -4.80 11.73
C ILE A 81 0.53 -5.98 11.55
N SER A 82 0.68 -6.84 12.57
CA SER A 82 1.51 -8.03 12.47
C SER A 82 1.01 -9.00 11.40
N ASP A 83 -0.29 -9.24 11.36
CA ASP A 83 -0.90 -10.11 10.34
C ASP A 83 -0.74 -9.48 8.96
N LEU A 84 -1.01 -8.17 8.84
CA LEU A 84 -0.75 -7.41 7.61
C LEU A 84 0.71 -7.57 7.14
N HIS A 85 1.68 -7.51 8.06
CA HIS A 85 3.11 -7.55 7.74
C HIS A 85 3.58 -8.93 7.24
N VAL A 86 3.12 -10.03 7.85
CA VAL A 86 3.44 -11.39 7.41
C VAL A 86 3.06 -11.57 5.93
N HIS A 87 1.87 -11.12 5.56
CA HIS A 87 1.39 -11.24 4.19
C HIS A 87 2.08 -10.28 3.20
N TYR A 88 2.47 -9.08 3.65
CA TYR A 88 3.30 -8.16 2.84
C TYR A 88 4.61 -8.80 2.38
N THR A 89 5.23 -9.60 3.25
CA THR A 89 6.49 -10.29 2.94
C THR A 89 6.27 -11.38 1.87
N GLN A 90 5.08 -12.01 1.84
CA GLN A 90 4.69 -12.98 0.80
C GLN A 90 4.34 -12.32 -0.55
N LYS A 91 3.83 -11.08 -0.53
CA LYS A 91 3.49 -10.31 -1.75
C LYS A 91 4.72 -10.04 -2.63
N CYS A 92 5.86 -9.69 -2.03
CA CYS A 92 7.11 -9.51 -2.78
C CYS A 92 7.52 -10.78 -3.54
N SER A 93 7.15 -11.96 -3.04
CA SER A 93 7.54 -13.25 -3.62
C SER A 93 6.55 -13.78 -4.66
N SER A 94 5.28 -13.41 -4.59
CA SER A 94 4.18 -14.04 -5.37
C SER A 94 3.45 -13.11 -6.34
N GLY A 95 3.61 -11.78 -6.22
CA GLY A 95 2.90 -10.81 -7.06
C GLY A 95 1.40 -10.67 -6.76
N THR A 96 0.88 -11.38 -5.77
CA THR A 96 -0.55 -11.41 -5.44
C THR A 96 -1.00 -10.19 -4.64
N PHE A 97 -2.22 -9.71 -4.86
CA PHE A 97 -2.79 -8.57 -4.14
C PHE A 97 -3.15 -8.94 -2.70
N PHE A 98 -2.37 -8.47 -1.73
CA PHE A 98 -2.58 -8.69 -0.29
C PHE A 98 -4.02 -8.44 0.16
N LEU A 99 -4.59 -7.28 -0.21
CA LEU A 99 -5.91 -6.82 0.24
C LEU A 99 -7.06 -7.77 -0.10
N LEU A 100 -6.87 -8.75 -0.99
CA LEU A 100 -7.86 -9.78 -1.28
C LEU A 100 -8.13 -10.70 -0.07
N HIS A 101 -7.13 -10.99 0.76
CA HIS A 101 -7.27 -11.94 1.88
C HIS A 101 -8.15 -11.41 3.01
N ILE A 102 -8.19 -10.09 3.16
CA ILE A 102 -8.97 -9.41 4.20
C ILE A 102 -10.19 -8.70 3.63
N ARG A 103 -10.48 -8.83 2.34
CA ARG A 103 -11.69 -8.25 1.72
C ARG A 103 -12.93 -9.01 2.22
N ILE A 104 -14.03 -8.28 2.40
CA ILE A 104 -15.35 -8.84 2.72
C ILE A 104 -16.05 -9.23 1.42
#